data_AF-E8LW35-F1
#
_entry.id   AF-E8LW35-F1
#
_cell.length_a   1.000
_cell.length_b   1.000
_cell.length_c   1.000
_cell.angle_alpha   90.00
_cell.angle_beta   90.00
_cell.angle_gamma   90.00
#
_symmetry.space_group_name_H-M   'P 1'
#
loop_
_entity.id
_entity.type
_entity.pdbx_description
1 polymer ?
#
loop_
_entity_poly.entity_id
_entity_poly.type
_entity_poly.pdbx_seq_one_letter_code
_entity_poly.pdbx_strand_id
1 'polypeptide(L)' 'MQVSDPIHLPCPDMAGMANPDPKKLERSCFLLQKLREKHGIKKRAKAQSKPMTYTCTKAGCIEPWGTISNGEPY' A
#
# COMPACT_ATOMS: atom_id res chain seq x y z
N MET A 1 23.54 2.98 5.61
CA MET A 1 23.59 2.84 4.14
C MET A 1 24.62 3.83 3.64
N GLN A 2 25.78 3.36 3.17
CA GLN A 2 26.74 4.21 2.47
C GLN A 2 26.33 4.19 1.00
N VAL A 3 25.87 5.33 0.52
CA VAL A 3 25.44 5.50 -0.88
C VAL A 3 26.70 5.70 -1.71
N SER A 4 26.90 4.91 -2.76
CA SER A 4 28.12 4.94 -3.58
C SER A 4 28.23 6.18 -4.48
N ASP A 5 27.09 6.71 -4.95
CA ASP A 5 27.04 7.85 -5.86
C ASP A 5 26.07 8.95 -5.38
N PRO A 6 26.45 10.23 -5.52
CA PRO A 6 25.66 11.37 -5.05
C PRO A 6 24.31 11.54 -5.78
N ILE A 7 24.11 10.89 -6.92
CA ILE A 7 22.85 10.88 -7.68
C ILE A 7 21.76 10.10 -6.94
N HIS A 8 22.14 9.14 -6.09
CA HIS A 8 21.20 8.37 -5.28
C HIS A 8 20.92 9.02 -3.92
N LEU A 9 21.54 10.18 -3.64
CA LEU A 9 21.14 11.01 -2.51
C LEU A 9 19.79 11.65 -2.81
N PRO A 10 18.92 11.81 -1.79
CA PRO A 10 17.72 12.60 -1.96
C PRO A 10 18.10 14.01 -2.42
N CYS A 11 17.30 14.59 -3.34
CA CYS A 11 17.49 15.96 -3.78
C CYS A 11 17.66 16.90 -2.57
N PRO A 12 18.51 17.94 -2.66
CA PRO A 12 18.76 18.86 -1.54
C PRO A 12 17.48 19.49 -0.96
N ASP A 13 16.44 19.66 -1.77
CA ASP A 13 15.11 20.14 -1.34
C ASP A 13 14.35 19.16 -0.43
N MET A 14 14.68 17.87 -0.46
CA MET A 14 14.10 16.85 0.42
C MET A 14 14.75 16.83 1.82
N ALA A 15 15.79 17.63 2.06
CA ALA A 15 16.43 17.74 3.39
C ALA A 15 15.45 18.28 4.45
N GLY A 16 14.47 19.09 4.05
CA GLY A 16 13.40 19.58 4.94
C GLY A 16 12.42 18.50 5.41
N MET A 17 12.46 17.30 4.82
CA MET A 17 11.66 16.15 5.25
C MET A 17 12.34 15.29 6.32
N ALA A 18 13.62 15.53 6.62
CA ALA A 18 14.35 14.73 7.61
C ALA A 18 13.85 15.00 9.03
N ASN A 19 13.50 16.26 9.35
CA ASN A 19 13.01 16.68 10.67
C ASN A 19 11.90 17.73 10.53
N PRO A 20 10.69 17.33 10.12
CA PRO A 20 9.57 18.26 9.99
C PRO A 20 9.13 18.78 11.37
N ASP A 21 8.89 20.09 11.48
CA ASP A 21 8.30 20.71 12.68
C ASP A 21 6.91 20.13 12.95
N PRO A 22 6.68 19.50 14.13
CA PRO A 22 5.44 18.78 14.41
C PRO A 22 4.21 19.68 14.36
N LYS A 23 4.33 20.96 14.76
CA LYS A 23 3.20 21.91 14.75
C LYS A 23 2.78 22.25 13.33
N LYS A 24 3.75 22.41 12.43
CA LYS A 24 3.47 22.66 11.00
C LYS A 24 2.87 21.42 10.35
N LEU A 25 3.34 20.24 10.73
CA LEU A 25 2.82 18.96 10.25
C LEU A 25 1.35 18.81 10.62
N GLU A 26 0.99 18.96 11.89
CA GLU A 26 -0.41 18.88 12.37
C GLU A 26 -1.33 19.86 11.63
N ARG A 27 -0.90 21.13 11.49
CA ARG A 27 -1.65 22.14 10.75
C ARG A 27 -1.85 21.74 9.29
N SER A 28 -0.81 21.22 8.64
CA SER A 28 -0.90 20.81 7.24
C SER A 28 -1.84 19.62 7.04
N CYS A 29 -1.81 18.63 7.92
CA CYS A 29 -2.74 17.50 7.95
C CYS A 29 -4.19 17.96 8.08
N PHE A 30 -4.46 18.90 9.01
CA PHE A 30 -5.79 19.47 9.20
C PHE A 30 -6.31 20.19 7.94
N LEU A 31 -5.47 20.99 7.28
CA LEU A 31 -5.84 21.67 6.04
C LEU A 31 -6.12 20.69 4.90
N LEU A 32 -5.29 19.66 4.76
CA LEU A 32 -5.50 18.60 3.76
C LEU A 32 -6.80 17.84 4.00
N GLN A 33 -7.16 17.57 5.25
CA GLN A 33 -8.44 16.96 5.59
C GLN A 33 -9.61 17.84 5.14
N LYS A 34 -9.60 19.14 5.47
CA LYS A 34 -10.65 20.09 5.03
C LYS A 34 -10.78 20.16 3.50
N LEU A 35 -9.66 20.16 2.79
CA LEU A 35 -9.66 20.16 1.33
C LEU A 35 -10.28 18.88 0.77
N ARG A 36 -9.93 17.72 1.32
CA ARG A 36 -10.51 16.43 0.90
C ARG A 36 -12.02 16.40 1.14
N GLU A 37 -12.48 16.89 2.29
CA GLU A 37 -13.90 17.00 2.62
C GLU A 37 -14.64 17.92 1.64
N LYS A 38 -14.10 19.12 1.38
CA LYS A 38 -14.67 20.09 0.43
C LYS A 38 -14.82 19.54 -0.98
N HIS A 39 -13.83 18.76 -1.44
CA HIS A 39 -13.79 18.21 -2.80
C HIS A 39 -14.37 16.78 -2.90
N GLY A 40 -14.93 16.24 -1.82
CA GLY A 40 -15.47 14.88 -1.81
C GLY A 40 -14.43 13.78 -2.03
N ILE A 41 -13.13 14.07 -1.86
CA ILE A 41 -12.04 13.13 -2.07
C ILE A 41 -11.97 12.19 -0.87
N LYS A 42 -12.66 11.06 -0.99
CA LYS A 42 -12.63 10.00 0.03
C LYS A 42 -11.51 9.01 -0.28
N LYS A 43 -10.79 8.57 0.75
CA LYS A 43 -9.83 7.47 0.63
C LYS A 43 -10.62 6.22 0.24
N ARG A 44 -10.26 5.57 -0.87
CA ARG A 44 -10.90 4.32 -1.29
C ARG A 44 -10.75 3.30 -0.17
N ALA A 45 -11.85 2.69 0.25
CA ALA A 45 -11.81 1.53 1.13
C ALA A 45 -10.99 0.45 0.43
N LYS A 46 -9.87 0.04 1.04
CA LYS A 46 -9.11 -1.10 0.52
C LYS A 46 -9.97 -2.34 0.72
N ALA A 47 -10.13 -3.15 -0.33
CA ALA A 47 -10.73 -4.46 -0.17
C ALA A 47 -9.86 -5.27 0.81
N GLN A 48 -10.52 -6.07 1.66
CA GLN A 48 -9.80 -7.04 2.48
C GLN A 48 -9.03 -7.97 1.54
N SER A 49 -7.73 -8.11 1.76
CA SER A 49 -6.92 -9.06 0.99
C SER A 49 -7.42 -10.46 1.28
N LYS A 50 -7.79 -11.22 0.24
CA LYS A 50 -8.16 -12.61 0.40
C LYS A 50 -6.93 -13.40 0.87
N PRO A 51 -7.05 -14.26 1.90
CA PRO A 51 -5.94 -15.10 2.34
C PRO A 51 -5.54 -16.05 1.21
N MET A 52 -4.23 -16.15 0.97
CA MET A 52 -3.62 -17.00 -0.04
C MET A 52 -3.43 -18.43 0.52
N THR A 53 -4.49 -19.05 1.02
CA THR A 53 -4.45 -20.42 1.56
C THR A 53 -4.92 -21.39 0.49
N TYR A 54 -3.98 -22.12 -0.11
CA TYR A 54 -4.26 -23.21 -1.05
C TYR A 54 -4.12 -24.54 -0.33
N THR A 55 -5.13 -25.41 -0.47
CA THR A 55 -5.04 -26.82 -0.08
C THR A 55 -4.98 -27.67 -1.34
N CYS A 56 -3.80 -28.22 -1.66
CA CYS A 56 -3.63 -29.08 -2.82
C CYS A 56 -3.82 -30.55 -2.43
N THR A 57 -4.67 -31.24 -3.21
CA THR A 57 -4.88 -32.69 -3.15
C THR A 57 -4.41 -33.31 -4.47
N LYS A 58 -4.43 -34.65 -4.58
CA LYS A 58 -4.09 -35.34 -5.85
C LYS A 58 -4.99 -34.93 -7.02
N ALA A 59 -6.19 -34.42 -6.75
CA ALA A 59 -7.16 -34.00 -7.74
C ALA A 59 -7.02 -32.52 -8.17
N GLY A 60 -6.08 -31.77 -7.58
CA GLY A 60 -5.87 -30.35 -7.85
C GLY A 60 -5.85 -29.49 -6.60
N CYS A 61 -5.72 -28.18 -6.79
CA CYS A 61 -5.65 -27.20 -5.70
C CYS A 61 -6.98 -26.49 -5.50
N ILE A 62 -7.52 -26.58 -4.28
CA ILE A 62 -8.76 -25.94 -3.87
C ILE A 62 -8.46 -24.48 -3.59
N GLU A 63 -9.13 -23.59 -4.34
CA GLU A 63 -9.07 -22.15 -4.08
C GLU A 63 -10.01 -21.78 -2.91
N PRO A 64 -9.73 -20.68 -2.19
CA PRO A 64 -10.57 -20.24 -1.05
C PRO A 64 -12.05 -19.99 -1.37
N TRP A 65 -12.44 -19.92 -2.65
CA TRP A 65 -13.82 -19.72 -3.12
C TRP A 65 -14.45 -20.99 -3.73
N GLY A 66 -13.84 -22.16 -3.52
CA GLY A 66 -14.46 -23.46 -3.79
C GLY A 66 -14.26 -24.01 -5.21
N THR A 67 -13.53 -23.31 -6.07
CA THR A 67 -13.12 -23.81 -7.39
C THR A 67 -11.85 -24.65 -7.27
N ILE A 68 -11.76 -25.69 -8.09
CA ILE A 68 -10.56 -26.55 -8.19
C ILE A 68 -9.78 -26.07 -9.41
N SER A 69 -8.54 -25.65 -9.19
CA SER A 69 -7.59 -25.29 -10.24
C SER A 69 -6.68 -26.48 -10.56
N ASN A 70 -6.31 -26.65 -11.82
CA ASN A 70 -5.38 -27.68 -12.31
C ASN A 70 -5.81 -29.14 -12.01
N GLY A 71 -7.10 -29.45 -12.11
CA GLY A 71 -7.58 -30.84 -12.07
C GLY A 71 -7.59 -31.45 -13.48
N GLU A 72 -7.13 -32.69 -13.62
CA GLU A 72 -7.30 -33.45 -14.86
C GLU A 72 -8.77 -33.86 -15.02
N PRO A 73 -9.42 -33.60 -16.17
CA PRO A 73 -10.70 -34.24 -16.47
C PRO A 73 -10.46 -35.74 -16.64
N TYR A 74 -11.29 -36.53 -15.96
CA TYR A 74 -11.29 -37.99 -15.89
C TYR A 74 -10.89 -38.72 -17.17
#